data_AF-A0A0D1YMK6-F1
#
_entry.id   AF-A0A0D1YMK6-F1
#
_cell.length_a   1.000
_cell.length_b   1.000
_cell.length_c   1.000
_cell.angle_alpha   90.00
_cell.angle_beta   90.00
_cell.angle_gamma   90.00
#
_symmetry.space_group_name_H-M   'P 1'
#
loop_
_entity.id
_entity.type
_entity.pdbx_description
1 polymer ?
#
loop_
_entity_poly.entity_id
_entity_poly.type
_entity_poly.pdbx_seq_one_letter_code
_entity_poly.pdbx_strand_id
1 'polypeptide(L)'
;MRFIDSYSSNNNGFQLDIVGFLAILGEGSVETIAQVATLSYLAYLPRLIPAPQIFIRPSRPEKLETTAGAKVIGVHSGNTGEDIHHVAHALHRGDKLPPNTVTCVWVKENDKPRPSIKRLGPLAMLAWMGFAMSAVLLALSIYWEDGMSLLATVLLSALSTMTGVANKWSPTPNDPKPDPHSPAGDVVIKYPQGAFIVVKCEERTARYLYFNPSERCIYSVESTAIYRGMSLISTLLLMGGVISLANARIETQTAFAGAYMLVNIFYWIGAALPPAQHWDLSRLEVDHIEVHGGAPPRNAKIDNVSPTYTEALWKAIAVTGTSNWVKEAGWAPRTPAWNDWLNEAEEAALGEPLKSSKKMVDGREVEVWTIRNWDSRSALSTLLRTTTDRATRSPTVRSPTNEIKGGFWNDQQNP
;
A
#
# COMPACT_ATOMS: atom_id res chain seq x y z
N MET A 1 -27.04 -36.87 -27.66
CA MET A 1 -26.59 -38.02 -26.85
C MET A 1 -25.25 -38.57 -27.31
N ARG A 2 -25.04 -38.95 -28.58
CA ARG A 2 -23.72 -39.47 -29.06
C ARG A 2 -22.49 -38.57 -28.88
N PHE A 3 -22.65 -37.25 -28.83
CA PHE A 3 -21.52 -36.32 -28.59
C PHE A 3 -21.04 -36.33 -27.14
N ILE A 4 -21.96 -36.55 -26.19
CA ILE A 4 -21.66 -36.65 -24.75
C ILE A 4 -20.97 -37.99 -24.46
N ASP A 5 -21.45 -39.07 -25.08
CA ASP A 5 -20.84 -40.40 -24.95
C ASP A 5 -19.42 -40.45 -25.54
N SER A 6 -19.19 -39.75 -26.67
CA SER A 6 -17.86 -39.60 -27.28
C SER A 6 -16.89 -38.76 -26.44
N TYR A 7 -17.39 -37.83 -25.63
CA TYR A 7 -16.56 -37.02 -24.73
C TYR A 7 -16.20 -37.82 -23.47
N SER A 8 -17.10 -38.68 -23.00
CA SER A 8 -16.88 -39.57 -21.84
C SER A 8 -15.82 -40.65 -22.12
N SER A 9 -15.83 -41.28 -23.30
CA SER A 9 -14.90 -42.37 -23.64
C SER A 9 -13.44 -41.93 -23.83
N ASN A 10 -13.17 -40.64 -24.06
CA ASN A 10 -11.83 -40.14 -24.42
C ASN A 10 -11.11 -39.41 -23.26
N ASN A 11 -11.76 -39.26 -22.10
CA ASN A 11 -11.33 -38.36 -21.02
C ASN A 11 -10.79 -39.03 -19.75
N ASN A 12 -10.64 -40.36 -19.71
CA ASN A 12 -10.15 -41.07 -18.52
C ASN A 12 -8.74 -40.64 -18.06
N GLY A 13 -7.98 -39.89 -18.87
CA GLY A 13 -6.66 -39.35 -18.51
C GLY A 13 -6.61 -37.84 -18.21
N PHE A 14 -7.61 -37.06 -18.62
CA PHE A 14 -7.57 -35.59 -18.50
C PHE A 14 -8.18 -35.07 -17.18
N GLN A 15 -8.81 -35.95 -16.39
CA GLN A 15 -9.74 -35.61 -15.32
C GLN A 15 -9.11 -35.30 -13.95
N LEU A 16 -7.95 -35.88 -13.63
CA LEU A 16 -7.47 -35.96 -12.24
C LEU A 16 -6.65 -34.74 -11.78
N ASP A 17 -5.94 -34.09 -12.70
CA ASP A 17 -4.92 -33.08 -12.34
C ASP A 17 -5.48 -31.64 -12.38
N ILE A 18 -6.36 -31.35 -13.34
CA ILE A 18 -6.85 -29.98 -13.61
C ILE A 18 -7.66 -29.41 -12.45
N VAL A 19 -8.52 -30.20 -11.81
CA VAL A 19 -9.39 -29.69 -10.73
C VAL A 19 -8.58 -29.39 -9.48
N GLY A 20 -7.60 -30.23 -9.15
CA GLY A 20 -6.64 -29.98 -8.07
C GLY A 20 -5.82 -28.72 -8.34
N PHE A 21 -5.35 -28.52 -9.57
CA PHE A 21 -4.66 -27.29 -9.95
C PHE A 21 -5.54 -26.04 -9.85
N LEU A 22 -6.80 -26.09 -10.30
CA LEU A 22 -7.73 -24.95 -10.19
C LEU A 22 -8.01 -24.53 -8.75
N ALA A 23 -7.97 -25.48 -7.81
CA ALA A 23 -8.11 -25.19 -6.38
C ALA A 23 -6.90 -24.43 -5.80
N ILE A 24 -5.71 -24.62 -6.39
CA ILE A 24 -4.44 -24.00 -5.96
C ILE A 24 -4.16 -22.71 -6.75
N LEU A 25 -4.71 -22.60 -7.96
CA LEU A 25 -4.62 -21.42 -8.81
C LEU A 25 -5.34 -20.23 -8.16
N GLY A 26 -4.82 -19.02 -8.39
CA GLY A 26 -5.38 -17.78 -7.85
C GLY A 26 -4.63 -17.22 -6.64
N GLU A 27 -3.51 -17.82 -6.24
CA GLU A 27 -2.69 -17.40 -5.09
C GLU A 27 -2.42 -15.90 -5.06
N GLY A 28 -1.94 -15.32 -6.17
CA GLY A 28 -1.65 -13.88 -6.23
C GLY A 28 -2.89 -12.99 -6.08
N SER A 29 -4.09 -13.46 -6.44
CA SER A 29 -5.32 -12.69 -6.21
C SER A 29 -5.74 -12.75 -4.75
N VAL A 30 -5.70 -13.94 -4.15
CA VAL A 30 -6.08 -14.13 -2.75
C VAL A 30 -5.10 -13.44 -1.81
N GLU A 31 -3.80 -13.46 -2.13
CA GLU A 31 -2.75 -12.83 -1.33
C GLU A 31 -3.04 -11.36 -1.02
N THR A 32 -3.39 -10.57 -2.04
CA THR A 32 -3.65 -9.12 -1.90
C THR A 32 -4.80 -8.77 -0.95
N ILE A 33 -5.74 -9.70 -0.77
CA ILE A 33 -6.91 -9.50 0.09
C ILE A 33 -6.90 -10.44 1.32
N ALA A 34 -5.89 -11.29 1.49
CA ALA A 34 -5.85 -12.33 2.51
C ALA A 34 -5.90 -11.74 3.93
N GLN A 35 -5.04 -10.75 4.21
CA GLN A 35 -4.99 -10.08 5.51
C GLN A 35 -6.30 -9.37 5.82
N VAL A 36 -6.92 -8.72 4.83
CA VAL A 36 -8.20 -8.03 5.03
C VAL A 36 -9.33 -9.06 5.19
N ALA A 37 -9.35 -10.14 4.42
CA ALA A 37 -10.39 -11.17 4.52
C ALA A 37 -10.46 -11.84 5.91
N THR A 38 -9.32 -12.02 6.58
CA THR A 38 -9.25 -12.66 7.91
C THR A 38 -9.64 -11.73 9.06
N LEU A 39 -9.71 -10.42 8.83
CA LEU A 39 -10.19 -9.45 9.82
C LEU A 39 -11.74 -9.50 9.96
N SER A 40 -12.48 -9.95 8.94
CA SER A 40 -13.94 -10.15 9.02
C SER A 40 -14.33 -11.38 9.86
N TYR A 41 -15.50 -11.36 10.51
CA TYR A 41 -16.05 -12.55 11.18
C TYR A 41 -16.48 -13.63 10.19
N LEU A 42 -16.69 -13.26 8.93
CA LEU A 42 -16.97 -14.22 7.86
C LEU A 42 -15.80 -15.15 7.60
N ALA A 43 -14.59 -14.89 8.13
CA ALA A 43 -13.47 -15.82 8.09
C ALA A 43 -13.79 -17.19 8.72
N TYR A 44 -14.74 -17.27 9.66
CA TYR A 44 -15.14 -18.53 10.30
C TYR A 44 -16.13 -19.36 9.46
N LEU A 45 -16.74 -18.76 8.44
CA LEU A 45 -17.78 -19.40 7.63
C LEU A 45 -17.16 -20.52 6.77
N PRO A 46 -17.64 -21.78 6.87
CA PRO A 46 -17.12 -22.89 6.07
C PRO A 46 -17.46 -22.69 4.60
N ARG A 47 -16.47 -22.35 3.78
CA ARG A 47 -16.66 -21.97 2.38
C ARG A 47 -15.58 -22.55 1.47
N LEU A 48 -15.85 -22.56 0.18
CA LEU A 48 -14.82 -22.79 -0.82
C LEU A 48 -13.92 -21.55 -0.92
N ILE A 49 -12.61 -21.74 -0.79
CA ILE A 49 -11.59 -20.69 -1.02
C ILE A 49 -10.61 -21.17 -2.09
N PRO A 50 -10.23 -20.32 -3.05
CA PRO A 50 -9.12 -20.62 -3.95
C PRO A 50 -7.80 -20.44 -3.19
N ALA A 51 -6.78 -21.17 -3.62
CA ALA A 51 -5.42 -21.10 -3.10
C ALA A 51 -5.31 -21.03 -1.55
N PRO A 52 -5.93 -21.96 -0.79
CA PRO A 52 -5.95 -21.92 0.67
C PRO A 52 -4.56 -21.94 1.32
N GLN A 53 -3.53 -22.40 0.59
CA GLN A 53 -2.15 -22.42 1.06
C GLN A 53 -1.63 -21.03 1.47
N ILE A 54 -2.20 -19.95 0.92
CA ILE A 54 -1.79 -18.58 1.24
C ILE A 54 -2.01 -18.20 2.70
N PHE A 55 -2.93 -18.88 3.38
CA PHE A 55 -3.23 -18.71 4.80
C PHE A 55 -2.38 -19.62 5.70
N ILE A 56 -1.61 -20.54 5.12
CA ILE A 56 -0.80 -21.56 5.82
C ILE A 56 0.68 -21.12 5.78
N ARG A 57 0.96 -19.90 6.23
CA ARG A 57 2.33 -19.34 6.21
C ARG A 57 3.15 -19.83 7.41
N PRO A 58 4.46 -20.08 7.29
CA PRO A 58 5.31 -20.44 8.44
C PRO A 58 5.32 -19.38 9.54
N SER A 59 5.25 -18.10 9.13
CA SER A 59 5.12 -16.94 9.99
C SER A 59 3.98 -16.05 9.48
N ARG A 60 3.17 -15.53 10.41
CA ARG A 60 2.11 -14.58 10.08
C ARG A 60 2.67 -13.17 9.97
N PRO A 61 2.15 -12.33 9.07
CA PRO A 61 2.54 -10.92 8.98
C PRO A 61 2.25 -10.17 10.29
N GLU A 62 3.24 -9.47 10.85
CA GLU A 62 3.06 -8.71 12.10
C GLU A 62 2.36 -7.37 11.90
N LYS A 63 2.40 -6.83 10.67
CA LYS A 63 1.83 -5.55 10.29
C LYS A 63 1.05 -5.71 8.99
N LEU A 64 0.11 -4.80 8.75
CA LEU A 64 -0.55 -4.67 7.46
C LEU A 64 0.47 -4.31 6.38
N GLU A 65 0.26 -4.81 5.17
CA GLU A 65 1.12 -4.51 4.02
C GLU A 65 1.11 -3.01 3.72
N THR A 66 2.29 -2.39 3.91
CA THR A 66 2.55 -0.98 3.59
C THR A 66 2.96 -0.83 2.12
N THR A 67 2.77 0.37 1.57
CA THR A 67 3.22 0.65 0.21
C THR A 67 4.68 1.09 0.24
N ALA A 68 5.56 0.18 -0.20
CA ALA A 68 7.00 0.43 -0.23
C ALA A 68 7.36 1.66 -1.08
N GLY A 69 8.21 2.52 -0.54
CA GLY A 69 8.80 3.65 -1.26
C GLY A 69 8.00 4.95 -1.23
N ALA A 70 6.81 4.96 -0.60
CA ALA A 70 6.11 6.20 -0.26
C ALA A 70 6.52 6.66 1.13
N LYS A 71 7.27 7.77 1.19
CA LYS A 71 7.83 8.32 2.44
C LYS A 71 6.90 9.37 3.03
N VAL A 72 6.85 9.45 4.36
CA VAL A 72 5.97 10.38 5.07
C VAL A 72 6.79 11.21 6.07
N ILE A 73 6.50 12.51 6.17
CA ILE A 73 7.10 13.39 7.18
C ILE A 73 6.09 14.37 7.74
N GLY A 74 6.15 14.61 9.06
CA GLY A 74 5.39 15.64 9.75
C GLY A 74 6.06 17.00 9.59
N VAL A 75 5.32 18.00 9.11
CA VAL A 75 5.85 19.33 8.81
C VAL A 75 6.36 20.05 10.05
N HIS A 76 5.62 19.93 11.16
CA HIS A 76 5.94 20.61 12.42
C HIS A 76 6.43 19.67 13.51
N SER A 77 6.04 18.40 13.48
CA SER A 77 6.45 17.42 14.48
C SER A 77 7.82 16.79 14.22
N GLY A 78 8.34 16.88 12.99
CA GLY A 78 9.60 16.24 12.57
C GLY A 78 9.56 14.71 12.58
N ASN A 79 8.38 14.11 12.82
CA ASN A 79 8.18 12.68 12.76
C ASN A 79 8.38 12.19 11.32
N THR A 80 9.16 11.15 11.13
CA THR A 80 9.41 10.54 9.82
C THR A 80 8.89 9.10 9.78
N GLY A 81 8.30 8.72 8.66
CA GLY A 81 7.87 7.38 8.34
C GLY A 81 8.50 6.94 7.02
N GLU A 82 9.14 5.77 7.02
CA GLU A 82 9.80 5.24 5.82
C GLU A 82 8.79 4.75 4.77
N ASP A 83 7.64 4.24 5.23
CA ASP A 83 6.54 3.76 4.40
C ASP A 83 5.20 4.33 4.87
N ILE A 84 4.24 4.40 3.95
CA ILE A 84 2.85 4.74 4.25
C ILE A 84 2.05 3.51 4.71
N HIS A 85 1.31 3.67 5.80
CA HIS A 85 0.40 2.65 6.32
C HIS A 85 -0.73 2.31 5.33
N HIS A 86 -1.22 1.07 5.36
CA HIS A 86 -2.18 0.56 4.38
C HIS A 86 -3.46 1.41 4.29
N VAL A 87 -4.04 1.76 5.45
CA VAL A 87 -5.28 2.56 5.52
C VAL A 87 -5.05 3.98 4.99
N ALA A 88 -3.90 4.59 5.33
CA ALA A 88 -3.49 5.90 4.84
C ALA A 88 -3.31 5.90 3.32
N HIS A 89 -2.70 4.85 2.78
CA HIS A 89 -2.56 4.69 1.33
C HIS A 89 -3.91 4.46 0.64
N ALA A 90 -4.78 3.64 1.25
CA ALA A 90 -6.12 3.40 0.75
C ALA A 90 -6.95 4.70 0.66
N LEU A 91 -6.75 5.63 1.61
CA LEU A 91 -7.40 6.93 1.66
C LEU A 91 -6.92 7.86 0.53
N HIS A 92 -5.61 7.99 0.33
CA HIS A 92 -5.03 9.00 -0.56
C HIS A 92 -4.83 8.56 -2.01
N ARG A 93 -4.60 7.26 -2.26
CA ARG A 93 -4.38 6.73 -3.63
C ARG A 93 -3.29 7.47 -4.40
N GLY A 94 -2.22 7.86 -3.73
CA GLY A 94 -1.19 8.66 -4.36
C GLY A 94 -0.43 7.93 -5.46
N ASP A 95 -0.50 6.59 -5.51
CA ASP A 95 0.03 5.75 -6.59
C ASP A 95 -0.55 6.10 -7.97
N LYS A 96 -1.78 6.60 -8.03
CA LYS A 96 -2.45 6.97 -9.29
C LYS A 96 -2.27 8.43 -9.68
N LEU A 97 -1.59 9.24 -8.86
CA LEU A 97 -1.35 10.63 -9.18
C LEU A 97 -0.33 10.77 -10.32
N PRO A 98 -0.51 11.72 -11.25
CA PRO A 98 0.47 11.97 -12.29
C PRO A 98 1.84 12.37 -11.68
N PRO A 99 2.96 12.06 -12.36
CA PRO A 99 4.29 12.40 -11.85
C PRO A 99 4.44 13.89 -11.53
N ASN A 100 5.16 14.21 -10.45
CA ASN A 100 5.44 15.59 -10.01
C ASN A 100 4.21 16.48 -9.82
N THR A 101 3.07 15.91 -9.43
CA THR A 101 1.89 16.66 -9.04
C THR A 101 1.84 16.89 -7.54
N VAL A 102 1.17 17.97 -7.12
CA VAL A 102 0.95 18.28 -5.71
C VAL A 102 -0.54 18.40 -5.47
N THR A 103 -1.05 17.62 -4.52
CA THR A 103 -2.44 17.68 -4.08
C THR A 103 -2.50 18.00 -2.61
N CYS A 104 -3.46 18.83 -2.21
CA CYS A 104 -3.67 19.19 -0.82
C CYS A 104 -5.02 18.65 -0.36
N VAL A 105 -5.05 18.10 0.85
CA VAL A 105 -6.24 17.48 1.42
C VAL A 105 -6.36 17.81 2.89
N TRP A 106 -7.58 18.15 3.33
CA TRP A 106 -7.92 18.18 4.74
C TRP A 106 -8.38 16.79 5.15
N VAL A 107 -7.84 16.26 6.25
CA VAL A 107 -8.33 15.02 6.85
C VAL A 107 -8.87 15.36 8.23
N LYS A 108 -10.18 15.19 8.40
CA LYS A 108 -10.88 15.40 9.67
C LYS A 108 -11.38 14.06 10.21
N GLU A 109 -11.28 13.89 11.52
CA GLU A 109 -11.87 12.76 12.21
C GLU A 109 -13.30 13.07 12.65
N ASN A 110 -14.20 12.11 12.48
CA ASN A 110 -15.57 12.14 12.99
C ASN A 110 -15.70 11.20 14.21
N ASP A 111 -16.75 11.33 15.01
CA ASP A 111 -17.01 10.54 16.24
C ASP A 111 -17.46 9.08 15.95
N LYS A 112 -17.19 8.58 14.75
CA LYS A 112 -17.54 7.22 14.31
C LYS A 112 -16.53 6.18 14.80
N PRO A 113 -16.93 4.89 14.87
CA PRO A 113 -16.01 3.82 15.23
C PRO A 113 -14.81 3.75 14.26
N ARG A 114 -13.71 3.14 14.72
CA ARG A 114 -12.48 3.00 13.95
C ARG A 114 -12.72 2.39 12.56
N PRO A 115 -11.89 2.77 11.55
CA PRO A 115 -11.93 2.14 10.26
C PRO A 115 -11.82 0.62 10.42
N SER A 116 -12.88 -0.06 10.00
CA SER A 116 -12.99 -1.50 10.03
C SER A 116 -13.34 -1.98 8.63
N ILE A 117 -13.51 -3.27 8.43
CA ILE A 117 -13.96 -3.78 7.14
C ILE A 117 -15.43 -3.41 6.94
N LYS A 118 -15.78 -3.06 5.70
CA LYS A 118 -17.18 -2.89 5.33
C LYS A 118 -17.92 -4.20 5.57
N ARG A 119 -18.87 -4.20 6.52
CA ARG A 119 -19.65 -5.38 6.91
C ARG A 119 -20.33 -6.07 5.72
N LEU A 120 -20.78 -5.29 4.74
CA LEU A 120 -21.38 -5.75 3.48
C LEU A 120 -20.55 -5.29 2.27
N GLY A 121 -19.22 -5.44 2.34
CA GLY A 121 -18.31 -5.11 1.24
C GLY A 121 -18.08 -6.28 0.25
N PRO A 122 -17.22 -6.08 -0.75
CA PRO A 122 -16.86 -7.11 -1.73
C PRO A 122 -16.40 -8.43 -1.10
N LEU A 123 -15.62 -8.35 -0.01
CA LEU A 123 -15.13 -9.53 0.71
C LEU A 123 -16.26 -10.34 1.37
N ALA A 124 -17.32 -9.67 1.82
CA ALA A 124 -18.48 -10.36 2.37
C ALA A 124 -19.24 -11.12 1.28
N MET A 125 -19.38 -10.51 0.09
CA MET A 125 -19.97 -11.18 -1.07
C MET A 125 -19.16 -12.40 -1.50
N LEU A 126 -17.82 -12.30 -1.52
CA LEU A 126 -16.94 -13.44 -1.81
C LEU A 126 -17.11 -14.58 -0.79
N ALA A 127 -17.22 -14.24 0.50
CA ALA A 127 -17.43 -15.23 1.53
C ALA A 127 -18.76 -15.97 1.38
N TRP A 128 -19.86 -15.22 1.12
CA TRP A 128 -21.17 -15.81 0.87
C TRP A 128 -21.23 -16.61 -0.42
N MET A 129 -20.55 -16.16 -1.48
CA MET A 129 -20.44 -16.91 -2.74
C MET A 129 -19.73 -18.24 -2.52
N GLY A 130 -18.58 -18.24 -1.84
CA GLY A 130 -17.85 -19.48 -1.53
C GLY A 130 -18.65 -20.43 -0.64
N PHE A 131 -19.46 -19.90 0.28
CA PHE A 131 -20.37 -20.68 1.11
C PHE A 131 -21.50 -21.29 0.29
N ALA A 132 -22.16 -20.49 -0.56
CA ALA A 132 -23.21 -20.96 -1.44
C ALA A 132 -22.72 -22.04 -2.40
N MET A 133 -21.52 -21.87 -2.98
CA MET A 133 -20.88 -22.87 -3.84
C MET A 133 -20.58 -24.17 -3.06
N SER A 134 -20.06 -24.07 -1.84
CA SER A 134 -19.86 -25.26 -0.99
C SER A 134 -21.18 -25.98 -0.68
N ALA A 135 -22.25 -25.24 -0.36
CA ALA A 135 -23.57 -25.83 -0.09
C ALA A 135 -24.18 -26.52 -1.33
N VAL A 136 -24.04 -25.92 -2.52
CA VAL A 136 -24.48 -26.51 -3.79
C VAL A 136 -23.69 -27.77 -4.10
N LEU A 137 -22.36 -27.74 -3.93
CA LEU A 137 -21.51 -28.91 -4.13
C LEU A 137 -21.88 -30.04 -3.17
N LEU A 138 -22.12 -29.72 -1.89
CA LEU A 138 -22.55 -30.71 -0.90
C LEU A 138 -23.89 -31.36 -1.30
N ALA A 139 -24.87 -30.56 -1.74
CA ALA A 139 -26.16 -31.06 -2.19
C ALA A 139 -26.02 -31.95 -3.45
N LEU A 140 -25.15 -31.57 -4.38
CA LEU A 140 -24.84 -32.38 -5.56
C LEU A 140 -24.14 -33.69 -5.16
N SER A 141 -23.17 -33.67 -4.24
CA SER A 141 -22.52 -34.89 -3.77
C SER A 141 -23.51 -35.87 -3.15
N ILE A 142 -24.51 -35.37 -2.42
CA ILE A 142 -25.59 -36.21 -1.86
C ILE A 142 -26.51 -36.74 -2.96
N TYR A 143 -26.93 -35.88 -3.90
CA TYR A 143 -27.82 -36.27 -5.00
C TYR A 143 -27.22 -37.35 -5.91
N TRP A 144 -25.91 -37.26 -6.20
CA TRP A 144 -25.18 -38.23 -7.04
C TRP A 144 -24.60 -39.42 -6.25
N GLU A 145 -24.87 -39.49 -4.94
CA GLU A 145 -24.38 -40.53 -4.01
C GLU A 145 -22.85 -40.74 -4.09
N ASP A 146 -22.11 -39.63 -4.14
CA ASP A 146 -20.66 -39.62 -4.27
C ASP A 146 -19.99 -39.32 -2.92
N GLY A 147 -19.61 -40.38 -2.21
CA GLY A 147 -18.98 -40.28 -0.89
C GLY A 147 -17.63 -39.56 -0.89
N MET A 148 -16.84 -39.70 -1.98
CA MET A 148 -15.53 -39.03 -2.08
C MET A 148 -15.68 -37.53 -2.31
N SER A 149 -16.66 -37.14 -3.13
CA SER A 149 -17.05 -35.74 -3.34
C SER A 149 -17.60 -35.10 -2.06
N LEU A 150 -18.42 -35.84 -1.31
CA LEU A 150 -18.94 -35.39 -0.02
C LEU A 150 -17.79 -35.15 0.97
N LEU A 151 -16.86 -36.11 1.07
CA LEU A 151 -15.68 -35.99 1.93
C LEU A 151 -14.82 -34.79 1.50
N ALA A 152 -14.57 -34.61 0.20
CA ALA A 152 -13.84 -33.47 -0.33
C ALA A 152 -14.49 -32.14 0.07
N THR A 153 -15.81 -32.01 -0.10
CA THR A 153 -16.57 -30.81 0.25
C THR A 153 -16.43 -30.47 1.74
N VAL A 154 -16.56 -31.47 2.62
CA VAL A 154 -16.44 -31.30 4.06
C VAL A 154 -15.02 -30.89 4.45
N LEU A 155 -14.00 -31.57 3.92
CA LEU A 155 -12.60 -31.27 4.23
C LEU A 155 -12.18 -29.87 3.76
N LEU A 156 -12.54 -29.49 2.53
CA LEU A 156 -12.20 -28.18 1.96
C LEU A 156 -12.98 -27.03 2.62
N SER A 157 -14.22 -27.29 3.05
CA SER A 157 -14.99 -26.29 3.81
C SER A 157 -14.45 -26.13 5.23
N ALA A 158 -14.10 -27.23 5.90
CA ALA A 158 -13.47 -27.20 7.22
C ALA A 158 -12.08 -26.54 7.18
N LEU A 159 -11.33 -26.73 6.09
CA LEU A 159 -10.06 -26.05 5.84
C LEU A 159 -10.22 -24.52 5.88
N SER A 160 -11.24 -23.98 5.21
CA SER A 160 -11.47 -22.52 5.21
C SER A 160 -11.76 -21.97 6.60
N THR A 161 -12.55 -22.69 7.41
CA THR A 161 -12.83 -22.30 8.80
C THR A 161 -11.56 -22.38 9.65
N MET A 162 -10.78 -23.47 9.51
CA MET A 162 -9.53 -23.66 10.27
C MET A 162 -8.51 -22.56 9.96
N THR A 163 -8.29 -22.28 8.68
CA THR A 163 -7.38 -21.21 8.23
C THR A 163 -7.89 -19.82 8.65
N GLY A 164 -9.21 -19.61 8.67
CA GLY A 164 -9.84 -18.41 9.21
C GLY A 164 -9.62 -18.22 10.71
N VAL A 165 -9.77 -19.27 11.52
CA VAL A 165 -9.47 -19.24 12.97
C VAL A 165 -7.99 -18.94 13.21
N ALA A 166 -7.10 -19.63 12.50
CA ALA A 166 -5.66 -19.49 12.67
C ALA A 166 -5.13 -18.08 12.33
N ASN A 167 -5.78 -17.41 11.38
CA ASN A 167 -5.35 -16.10 10.87
C ASN A 167 -6.26 -14.94 11.28
N LYS A 168 -7.28 -15.18 12.13
CA LYS A 168 -8.10 -14.09 12.65
C LYS A 168 -7.24 -13.11 13.43
N TRP A 169 -7.37 -11.83 13.09
CA TRP A 169 -6.68 -10.76 13.80
C TRP A 169 -7.59 -9.54 13.97
N SER A 170 -7.13 -8.61 14.81
CA SER A 170 -7.74 -7.30 15.05
C SER A 170 -6.65 -6.22 15.11
N PRO A 171 -6.95 -4.99 14.65
CA PRO A 171 -5.98 -3.89 14.68
C PRO A 171 -5.70 -3.43 16.12
N THR A 172 -4.46 -3.00 16.38
CA THR A 172 -4.07 -2.48 17.70
C THR A 172 -4.99 -1.33 18.13
N PRO A 173 -5.51 -1.34 19.37
CA PRO A 173 -6.40 -0.29 19.85
C PRO A 173 -5.79 1.10 20.14
N ASN A 174 -4.64 1.42 19.56
CA ASN A 174 -3.87 2.61 19.95
C ASN A 174 -4.48 3.89 19.34
N ASP A 175 -5.31 4.59 20.11
CA ASP A 175 -5.73 5.96 19.81
C ASP A 175 -4.89 6.91 20.68
N PRO A 176 -4.01 7.73 20.09
CA PRO A 176 -3.32 8.77 20.83
C PRO A 176 -4.34 9.67 21.54
N LYS A 177 -4.06 10.03 22.80
CA LYS A 177 -4.90 11.00 23.52
C LYS A 177 -4.72 12.40 22.89
N PRO A 178 -5.80 13.20 22.76
CA PRO A 178 -5.66 14.60 22.36
C PRO A 178 -4.83 15.33 23.41
N ASP A 179 -3.76 16.00 22.98
CA ASP A 179 -2.99 16.90 23.83
C ASP A 179 -3.14 18.33 23.27
N PRO A 180 -3.75 19.26 24.04
CA PRO A 180 -3.95 20.65 23.61
C PRO A 180 -2.67 21.42 23.28
N HIS A 181 -1.51 20.97 23.74
CA HIS A 181 -0.22 21.60 23.45
C HIS A 181 0.49 21.02 22.23
N SER A 182 -0.15 20.09 21.51
CA SER A 182 0.43 19.51 20.30
C SER A 182 0.55 20.56 19.19
N PRO A 183 1.66 20.55 18.41
CA PRO A 183 1.77 21.38 17.21
C PRO A 183 0.74 20.96 16.15
N ALA A 184 0.63 21.73 15.07
CA ALA A 184 -0.21 21.33 13.93
C ALA A 184 0.29 20.01 13.31
N GLY A 185 -0.64 19.09 13.05
CA GLY A 185 -0.36 17.74 12.55
C GLY A 185 -0.24 17.65 11.05
N ASP A 186 0.31 18.68 10.40
CA ASP A 186 0.45 18.70 8.95
C ASP A 186 1.47 17.65 8.50
N VAL A 187 1.13 16.89 7.46
CA VAL A 187 1.94 15.78 6.96
C VAL A 187 2.16 15.91 5.47
N VAL A 188 3.39 15.66 5.01
CA VAL A 188 3.71 15.55 3.60
C VAL A 188 4.06 14.10 3.27
N ILE A 189 3.38 13.57 2.25
CA ILE A 189 3.62 12.24 1.71
C ILE A 189 4.28 12.41 0.34
N LYS A 190 5.43 11.76 0.14
CA LYS A 190 6.14 11.70 -1.14
C LYS A 190 6.05 10.29 -1.71
N TYR A 191 5.53 10.19 -2.93
CA TYR A 191 5.50 8.94 -3.68
C TYR A 191 6.72 8.81 -4.62
N PRO A 192 7.08 7.58 -5.04
CA PRO A 192 8.24 7.33 -5.91
C PRO A 192 8.25 8.13 -7.23
N GLN A 193 7.08 8.40 -7.81
CA GLN A 193 6.94 9.20 -9.03
C GLN A 193 7.16 10.71 -8.85
N GLY A 194 7.57 11.16 -7.66
CA GLY A 194 7.80 12.57 -7.35
C GLY A 194 6.53 13.37 -7.06
N ALA A 195 5.38 12.70 -6.92
CA ALA A 195 4.13 13.32 -6.49
C ALA A 195 4.13 13.57 -4.98
N PHE A 196 3.59 14.71 -4.57
CA PHE A 196 3.46 15.11 -3.18
C PHE A 196 1.98 15.24 -2.79
N ILE A 197 1.63 14.73 -1.61
CA ILE A 197 0.34 14.98 -0.99
C ILE A 197 0.60 15.72 0.31
N VAL A 198 0.08 16.95 0.41
CA VAL A 198 0.12 17.72 1.64
C VAL A 198 -1.21 17.53 2.36
N VAL A 199 -1.15 16.86 3.50
CA VAL A 199 -2.29 16.58 4.36
C VAL A 199 -2.32 17.61 5.48
N LYS A 200 -3.42 18.33 5.60
CA LYS A 200 -3.72 19.16 6.76
C LYS A 200 -4.59 18.38 7.73
N CYS A 201 -4.09 18.11 8.93
CA CYS A 201 -4.83 17.41 9.97
C CYS A 201 -4.32 17.77 11.37
N GLU A 202 -5.08 17.36 12.39
CA GLU A 202 -4.63 17.47 13.78
C GLU A 202 -3.50 16.46 14.08
N GLU A 203 -2.61 16.79 15.02
CA GLU A 203 -1.47 15.92 15.37
C GLU A 203 -1.92 14.53 15.85
N ARG A 204 -3.09 14.46 16.50
CA ARG A 204 -3.70 13.19 16.90
C ARG A 204 -3.95 12.28 15.69
N THR A 205 -4.57 12.83 14.65
CA THR A 205 -4.86 12.12 13.40
C THR A 205 -3.58 11.77 12.66
N ALA A 206 -2.60 12.67 12.65
CA ALA A 206 -1.32 12.44 12.02
C ALA A 206 -0.59 11.25 12.64
N ARG A 207 -0.51 11.21 13.98
CA ARG A 207 0.11 10.11 14.74
C ARG A 207 -0.64 8.80 14.61
N TYR A 208 -1.97 8.85 14.52
CA TYR A 208 -2.81 7.68 14.36
C TYR A 208 -2.69 7.05 12.96
N LEU A 209 -2.75 7.87 11.90
CA LEU A 209 -2.87 7.41 10.53
C LEU A 209 -1.51 7.23 9.82
N TYR A 210 -0.52 8.08 10.11
CA TYR A 210 0.75 8.10 9.38
C TYR A 210 1.98 7.68 10.18
N PHE A 211 1.99 7.92 11.51
CA PHE A 211 3.18 7.69 12.33
C PHE A 211 2.95 6.67 13.44
N ASN A 212 1.99 5.75 13.29
CA ASN A 212 1.65 4.83 14.37
C ASN A 212 2.64 3.65 14.41
N PRO A 213 3.64 3.64 15.32
CA PRO A 213 4.65 2.61 15.32
C PRO A 213 4.11 1.26 15.83
N SER A 214 2.94 1.28 16.48
CA SER A 214 2.29 0.13 17.10
C SER A 214 1.14 -0.45 16.29
N GLU A 215 0.98 -0.07 15.01
CA GLU A 215 0.10 -0.78 14.08
C GLU A 215 0.64 -2.21 13.91
N ARG A 216 0.09 -3.13 14.71
CA ARG A 216 0.41 -4.54 14.73
C ARG A 216 -0.89 -5.32 14.57
N CYS A 217 -0.80 -6.45 13.88
CA CYS A 217 -1.90 -7.38 13.76
C CYS A 217 -1.95 -8.21 15.06
N ILE A 218 -2.93 -7.93 15.93
CA ILE A 218 -3.15 -8.73 17.13
C ILE A 218 -3.97 -9.96 16.72
N TYR A 219 -3.31 -11.11 16.62
CA TYR A 219 -3.95 -12.37 16.25
C TYR A 219 -4.71 -12.98 17.43
N SER A 220 -5.89 -13.54 17.15
CA SER A 220 -6.70 -14.23 18.17
C SER A 220 -5.99 -15.45 18.75
N VAL A 221 -5.09 -16.07 17.99
CA VAL A 221 -4.23 -17.16 18.47
C VAL A 221 -2.83 -16.63 18.64
N GLU A 222 -2.43 -16.39 19.89
CA GLU A 222 -1.14 -15.79 20.25
C GLU A 222 0.02 -16.81 20.22
N SER A 223 -0.24 -18.06 20.64
CA SER A 223 0.78 -19.09 20.74
C SER A 223 1.23 -19.60 19.36
N THR A 224 2.52 -19.47 19.08
CA THR A 224 3.17 -19.99 17.86
C THR A 224 3.01 -21.51 17.72
N ALA A 225 3.02 -22.25 18.84
CA ALA A 225 2.86 -23.70 18.81
C ALA A 225 1.44 -24.11 18.36
N ILE A 226 0.42 -23.44 18.88
CA ILE A 226 -0.99 -23.67 18.50
C ILE A 226 -1.18 -23.28 17.03
N TYR A 227 -0.64 -22.15 16.60
CA TYR A 227 -0.68 -21.74 15.19
C TYR A 227 -0.04 -22.78 14.26
N ARG A 228 1.16 -23.28 14.58
CA ARG A 228 1.84 -24.32 13.79
C ARG A 228 1.05 -25.63 13.77
N GLY A 229 0.42 -26.01 14.88
CA GLY A 229 -0.48 -27.16 14.94
C GLY A 229 -1.71 -27.01 14.03
N MET A 230 -2.40 -25.87 14.08
CA MET A 230 -3.55 -25.60 13.19
C MET A 230 -3.14 -25.50 11.72
N SER A 231 -1.95 -24.97 11.44
CA SER A 231 -1.36 -24.92 10.10
C SER A 231 -1.11 -26.33 9.56
N LEU A 232 -0.54 -27.23 10.37
CA LEU A 232 -0.37 -28.64 10.02
C LEU A 232 -1.71 -29.32 9.73
N ILE A 233 -2.71 -29.12 10.60
CA ILE A 233 -4.07 -29.66 10.39
C ILE A 233 -4.67 -29.12 9.09
N SER A 234 -4.49 -27.83 8.81
CA SER A 234 -4.95 -27.22 7.55
C SER A 234 -4.29 -27.86 6.33
N THR A 235 -2.99 -28.10 6.36
CA THR A 235 -2.29 -28.81 5.26
C THR A 235 -2.83 -30.21 5.05
N LEU A 236 -3.12 -30.96 6.13
CA LEU A 236 -3.71 -32.30 6.04
C LEU A 236 -5.13 -32.27 5.46
N LEU A 237 -5.95 -31.30 5.88
CA LEU A 237 -7.31 -31.09 5.33
C LEU A 237 -7.25 -30.74 3.84
N LEU A 238 -6.29 -29.91 3.43
CA LEU A 238 -6.08 -29.56 2.02
C LEU A 238 -5.69 -30.79 1.20
N MET A 239 -4.66 -31.53 1.62
CA MET A 239 -4.20 -32.73 0.93
C MET A 239 -5.31 -33.78 0.86
N GLY A 240 -5.98 -34.06 1.98
CA GLY A 240 -7.11 -35.00 2.03
C GLY A 240 -8.29 -34.56 1.16
N GLY A 241 -8.59 -33.26 1.13
CA GLY A 241 -9.65 -32.69 0.29
C GLY A 241 -9.38 -32.85 -1.20
N VAL A 242 -8.16 -32.52 -1.64
CA VAL A 242 -7.75 -32.65 -3.05
C VAL A 242 -7.67 -34.12 -3.48
N ILE A 243 -7.11 -35.00 -2.64
CA ILE A 243 -7.08 -36.45 -2.94
C ILE A 243 -8.50 -37.03 -3.03
N SER A 244 -9.39 -36.63 -2.14
CA SER A 244 -10.79 -37.08 -2.17
C SER A 244 -11.51 -36.59 -3.43
N LEU A 245 -11.26 -35.35 -3.84
CA LEU A 245 -11.82 -34.77 -5.06
C LEU A 245 -11.31 -35.49 -6.31
N ALA A 246 -10.03 -35.85 -6.34
CA ALA A 246 -9.40 -36.57 -7.44
C ALA A 246 -10.01 -37.97 -7.66
N ASN A 247 -10.55 -38.59 -6.61
CA ASN A 247 -11.23 -39.89 -6.66
C ASN A 247 -12.76 -39.79 -6.74
N ALA A 248 -13.32 -38.59 -6.85
CA ALA A 248 -14.75 -38.38 -7.01
C ALA A 248 -15.24 -38.73 -8.42
N ARG A 249 -16.55 -38.87 -8.59
CA ARG A 249 -17.18 -39.10 -9.90
C ARG A 249 -16.99 -37.88 -10.79
N ILE A 250 -16.86 -38.11 -12.10
CA ILE A 250 -16.68 -37.04 -13.07
C ILE A 250 -17.77 -35.96 -13.02
N GLU A 251 -19.02 -36.35 -12.78
CA GLU A 251 -20.15 -35.41 -12.71
C GLU A 251 -19.95 -34.38 -11.59
N THR A 252 -19.45 -34.80 -10.43
CA THR A 252 -19.18 -33.89 -9.31
C THR A 252 -17.86 -33.16 -9.50
N GLN A 253 -16.84 -33.79 -10.10
CA GLN A 253 -15.56 -33.14 -10.43
C GLN A 253 -15.73 -31.95 -11.39
N THR A 254 -16.58 -32.08 -12.41
CA THR A 254 -16.87 -30.96 -13.34
C THR A 254 -17.60 -29.82 -12.62
N ALA A 255 -18.51 -30.13 -11.69
CA ALA A 255 -19.16 -29.13 -10.84
C ALA A 255 -18.15 -28.38 -9.96
N PHE A 256 -17.20 -29.12 -9.35
CA PHE A 256 -16.09 -28.52 -8.59
C PHE A 256 -15.21 -27.62 -9.45
N ALA A 257 -14.85 -28.07 -10.66
CA ALA A 257 -14.08 -27.26 -11.59
C ALA A 257 -14.81 -25.95 -11.93
N GLY A 258 -16.11 -26.03 -12.22
CA GLY A 258 -16.98 -24.86 -12.46
C GLY A 258 -17.01 -23.91 -11.26
N ALA A 259 -17.20 -24.44 -10.06
CA ALA A 259 -17.23 -23.66 -8.83
C ALA A 259 -15.89 -22.96 -8.56
N TYR A 260 -14.76 -23.66 -8.69
CA TYR A 260 -13.44 -23.07 -8.50
C TYR A 260 -13.10 -22.02 -9.56
N MET A 261 -13.46 -22.24 -10.83
CA MET A 261 -13.29 -21.22 -11.88
C MET A 261 -14.08 -19.96 -11.54
N LEU A 262 -15.35 -20.11 -11.15
CA LEU A 262 -16.20 -18.99 -10.78
C LEU A 262 -15.65 -18.24 -9.57
N VAL A 263 -15.32 -18.96 -8.49
CA VAL A 263 -14.76 -18.35 -7.27
C VAL A 263 -13.45 -17.63 -7.58
N ASN A 264 -12.55 -18.23 -8.37
CA ASN A 264 -11.31 -17.59 -8.80
C ASN A 264 -11.55 -16.26 -9.55
N ILE A 265 -12.49 -16.23 -10.51
CA ILE A 265 -12.85 -15.02 -11.25
C ILE A 265 -13.32 -13.92 -10.29
N PHE A 266 -14.19 -14.26 -9.33
CA PHE A 266 -14.69 -13.28 -8.37
C PHE A 266 -13.60 -12.80 -7.41
N TYR A 267 -12.72 -13.69 -6.96
CA TYR A 267 -11.57 -13.31 -6.13
C TYR A 267 -10.61 -12.39 -6.89
N TRP A 268 -10.39 -12.64 -8.18
CA TRP A 268 -9.60 -11.75 -9.05
C TRP A 268 -10.26 -10.37 -9.21
N ILE A 269 -11.58 -10.32 -9.42
CA ILE A 269 -12.32 -9.05 -9.46
C ILE A 269 -12.19 -8.32 -8.12
N GLY A 270 -12.36 -9.02 -6.99
CA GLY A 270 -12.22 -8.45 -5.65
C GLY A 270 -10.82 -7.89 -5.40
N ALA A 271 -9.77 -8.60 -5.83
CA ALA A 271 -8.39 -8.15 -5.75
C ALA A 271 -8.11 -6.91 -6.62
N ALA A 272 -8.79 -6.78 -7.76
CA ALA A 272 -8.66 -5.62 -8.64
C ALA A 272 -9.36 -4.36 -8.11
N LEU A 273 -10.27 -4.49 -7.13
CA LEU A 273 -10.95 -3.35 -6.53
C LEU A 273 -9.98 -2.50 -5.71
N PRO A 274 -10.16 -1.17 -5.70
CA PRO A 274 -9.31 -0.31 -4.89
C PRO A 274 -9.46 -0.67 -3.40
N PRO A 275 -8.36 -0.86 -2.63
CA PRO A 275 -8.38 -1.03 -1.18
C PRO A 275 -9.39 -0.17 -0.39
N ALA A 276 -9.70 1.06 -0.82
CA ALA A 276 -10.70 1.93 -0.19
C ALA A 276 -12.11 1.32 -0.15
N GLN A 277 -12.43 0.39 -1.06
CA GLN A 277 -13.72 -0.31 -1.08
C GLN A 277 -13.79 -1.44 -0.05
N HIS A 278 -12.65 -1.99 0.37
CA HIS A 278 -12.59 -3.03 1.39
C HIS A 278 -12.72 -2.46 2.81
N TRP A 279 -12.31 -1.21 3.00
CA TRP A 279 -12.31 -0.51 4.28
C TRP A 279 -13.49 0.44 4.44
N ASP A 280 -14.07 0.47 5.62
CA ASP A 280 -15.00 1.51 6.06
C ASP A 280 -14.20 2.72 6.55
N LEU A 281 -13.98 3.68 5.67
CA LEU A 281 -13.25 4.91 5.97
C LEU A 281 -14.17 6.02 6.48
N SER A 282 -15.41 5.73 6.88
CA SER A 282 -16.42 6.75 7.23
C SER A 282 -16.07 7.63 8.43
N ARG A 283 -15.08 7.24 9.24
CA ARG A 283 -14.49 8.07 10.31
C ARG A 283 -13.61 9.19 9.78
N LEU A 284 -13.02 9.02 8.59
CA LEU A 284 -12.07 9.95 7.99
C LEU A 284 -12.78 10.71 6.86
N GLU A 285 -13.06 11.99 7.11
CA GLU A 285 -13.61 12.89 6.10
C GLU A 285 -12.44 13.59 5.40
N VAL A 286 -12.43 13.50 4.06
CA VAL A 286 -11.37 14.07 3.22
C VAL A 286 -11.95 15.16 2.35
N ASP A 287 -11.53 16.40 2.61
CA ASP A 287 -11.87 17.54 1.75
C ASP A 287 -10.68 17.83 0.83
N HIS A 288 -10.89 17.73 -0.48
CA HIS A 288 -9.85 18.04 -1.46
C HIS A 288 -9.71 19.54 -1.64
N ILE A 289 -8.47 20.01 -1.73
CA ILE A 289 -8.13 21.40 -1.94
C ILE A 289 -7.42 21.53 -3.28
N GLU A 290 -7.94 22.40 -4.14
CA GLU A 290 -7.29 22.71 -5.40
C GLU A 290 -6.20 23.75 -5.19
N VAL A 291 -4.96 23.40 -5.54
CA VAL A 291 -3.82 24.33 -5.49
C VAL A 291 -3.57 24.91 -6.88
N HIS A 292 -3.78 26.21 -7.01
CA HIS A 292 -3.53 26.99 -8.21
C HIS A 292 -2.28 27.86 -8.05
N GLY A 293 -1.57 28.09 -9.16
CA GLY A 293 -0.31 28.83 -9.17
C GLY A 293 0.91 27.95 -8.98
N GLY A 294 2.02 28.53 -8.51
CA GLY A 294 3.31 27.86 -8.38
C GLY A 294 3.89 27.37 -9.72
N ALA A 295 3.36 27.85 -10.84
CA ALA A 295 3.91 27.63 -12.18
C ALA A 295 4.85 28.79 -12.51
N PRO A 296 5.85 28.58 -13.39
CA PRO A 296 6.66 29.69 -13.90
C PRO A 296 5.73 30.75 -14.54
N PRO A 297 6.09 32.05 -14.48
CA PRO A 297 5.28 33.12 -15.05
C PRO A 297 4.94 32.82 -16.52
N ARG A 298 3.79 33.34 -16.99
CA ARG A 298 3.15 33.02 -18.29
C ARG A 298 4.10 33.08 -19.50
N ASN A 299 5.16 33.86 -19.39
CA ASN A 299 6.22 34.08 -20.37
C ASN A 299 7.16 32.87 -20.55
N ALA A 300 7.22 31.98 -19.55
CA ALA A 300 8.11 30.81 -19.47
C ALA A 300 7.34 29.47 -19.49
N LYS A 301 6.01 29.51 -19.55
CA LYS A 301 5.18 28.31 -19.61
C LYS A 301 5.23 27.72 -21.02
N ILE A 302 5.88 26.57 -21.16
CA ILE A 302 5.82 25.75 -22.38
C ILE A 302 4.63 24.81 -22.21
N ASP A 303 3.55 25.01 -22.96
CA ASP A 303 2.23 24.40 -22.75
C ASP A 303 2.15 22.86 -22.87
N ASN A 304 3.28 22.15 -23.02
CA ASN A 304 3.34 20.69 -23.18
C ASN A 304 4.44 19.99 -22.36
N VAL A 305 5.07 20.67 -21.40
CA VAL A 305 6.11 20.05 -20.55
C VAL A 305 5.50 19.56 -19.24
N SER A 306 5.73 18.29 -18.92
CA SER A 306 5.32 17.71 -17.62
C SER A 306 5.98 18.47 -16.47
N PRO A 307 5.26 18.70 -15.35
CA PRO A 307 5.82 19.41 -14.20
C PRO A 307 7.11 18.73 -13.73
N THR A 308 8.10 19.54 -13.34
CA THR A 308 9.38 19.03 -12.84
C THR A 308 9.33 18.76 -11.34
N TYR A 309 10.22 17.89 -10.84
CA TYR A 309 10.30 17.61 -9.39
C TYR A 309 10.52 18.88 -8.56
N THR A 310 11.33 19.82 -9.06
CA THR A 310 11.59 21.13 -8.44
C THR A 310 10.34 22.01 -8.36
N GLU A 311 9.47 21.97 -9.36
CA GLU A 311 8.18 22.68 -9.34
C GLU A 311 7.22 22.05 -8.33
N ALA A 312 7.17 20.72 -8.27
CA ALA A 312 6.36 19.99 -7.30
C ALA A 312 6.84 20.26 -5.86
N LEU A 313 8.16 20.22 -5.64
CA LEU A 313 8.76 20.52 -4.35
C LEU A 313 8.50 21.97 -3.93
N TRP A 314 8.65 22.93 -4.85
CA TRP A 314 8.29 24.33 -4.60
C TRP A 314 6.83 24.47 -4.16
N LYS A 315 5.90 23.89 -4.91
CA LYS A 315 4.47 23.93 -4.59
C LYS A 315 4.20 23.35 -3.21
N ALA A 316 4.81 22.22 -2.85
CA ALA A 316 4.67 21.63 -1.53
C ALA A 316 5.21 22.57 -0.42
N ILE A 317 6.41 23.14 -0.61
CA ILE A 317 6.99 24.12 0.34
C ILE A 317 6.07 25.32 0.51
N ALA A 318 5.57 25.88 -0.60
CA ALA A 318 4.72 27.05 -0.57
C ALA A 318 3.35 26.81 0.09
N VAL A 319 2.82 25.57 0.04
CA VAL A 319 1.62 25.19 0.81
C VAL A 319 1.93 25.01 2.29
N THR A 320 3.05 24.37 2.61
CA THR A 320 3.43 24.10 4.02
C THR A 320 3.94 25.35 4.74
N GLY A 321 4.45 26.34 4.01
CA GLY A 321 5.02 27.57 4.55
C GLY A 321 6.42 27.43 5.15
N THR A 322 7.07 26.25 5.04
CA THR A 322 8.42 26.03 5.55
C THR A 322 9.19 24.99 4.73
N SER A 323 10.52 25.10 4.71
CA SER A 323 11.41 24.17 4.01
C SER A 323 12.03 23.09 4.92
N ASN A 324 11.82 23.18 6.25
CA ASN A 324 12.53 22.36 7.25
C ASN A 324 12.31 20.85 7.07
N TRP A 325 11.06 20.43 6.82
CA TRP A 325 10.74 19.03 6.56
C TRP A 325 11.47 18.47 5.33
N VAL A 326 11.78 19.28 4.32
CA VAL A 326 12.56 18.83 3.15
C VAL A 326 13.99 18.47 3.56
N LYS A 327 14.57 19.28 4.45
CA LYS A 327 15.93 19.12 4.99
C LYS A 327 15.99 17.88 5.88
N GLU A 328 15.02 17.71 6.77
CA GLU A 328 14.91 16.56 7.68
C GLU A 328 14.68 15.24 6.93
N ALA A 329 13.78 15.25 5.93
CA ALA A 329 13.49 14.06 5.14
C ALA A 329 14.62 13.67 4.16
N GLY A 330 15.57 14.58 3.91
CA GLY A 330 16.63 14.40 2.92
C GLY A 330 16.09 14.28 1.48
N TRP A 331 15.00 14.99 1.17
CA TRP A 331 14.35 14.93 -0.15
C TRP A 331 14.94 15.92 -1.16
N ALA A 332 15.90 16.74 -0.74
CA ALA A 332 16.76 17.55 -1.58
C ALA A 332 18.23 17.12 -1.40
N PRO A 333 19.07 17.18 -2.46
CA PRO A 333 20.50 16.97 -2.35
C PRO A 333 21.15 17.89 -1.31
N ARG A 334 22.07 17.36 -0.51
CA ARG A 334 22.82 18.13 0.49
C ARG A 334 23.96 18.93 -0.16
N THR A 335 23.62 19.91 -0.99
CA THR A 335 24.59 20.83 -1.59
C THR A 335 24.32 22.29 -1.19
N PRO A 336 25.33 23.18 -1.21
CA PRO A 336 25.14 24.59 -0.88
C PRO A 336 24.06 25.26 -1.75
N ALA A 337 24.07 24.97 -3.07
CA ALA A 337 23.07 25.50 -4.00
C ALA A 337 21.63 25.10 -3.64
N TRP A 338 21.42 23.86 -3.17
CA TRP A 338 20.11 23.41 -2.74
C TRP A 338 19.68 24.02 -1.40
N ASN A 339 20.62 24.24 -0.48
CA ASN A 339 20.32 24.94 0.78
C ASN A 339 19.92 26.39 0.51
N ASP A 340 20.65 27.10 -0.35
CA ASP A 340 20.32 28.46 -0.76
C ASP A 340 18.95 28.49 -1.47
N TRP A 341 18.68 27.52 -2.36
CA TRP A 341 17.39 27.41 -3.04
C TRP A 341 16.23 27.16 -2.07
N LEU A 342 16.42 26.31 -1.06
CA LEU A 342 15.39 26.05 -0.04
C LEU A 342 15.09 27.29 0.79
N ASN A 343 16.11 28.09 1.09
CA ASN A 343 15.95 29.35 1.81
C ASN A 343 15.23 30.39 0.94
N GLU A 344 15.61 30.55 -0.33
CA GLU A 344 14.91 31.43 -1.28
C GLU A 344 13.44 31.02 -1.47
N ALA A 345 13.17 29.71 -1.52
CA ALA A 345 11.82 29.17 -1.57
C ALA A 345 11.03 29.55 -0.32
N GLU A 346 11.58 29.32 0.87
CA GLU A 346 10.91 29.65 2.13
C GLU A 346 10.61 31.16 2.24
N GLU A 347 11.57 32.02 1.88
CA GLU A 347 11.36 33.46 1.80
C GLU A 347 10.26 33.84 0.79
N ALA A 348 10.23 33.19 -0.38
CA ALA A 348 9.21 33.42 -1.39
C ALA A 348 7.80 32.99 -0.93
N ALA A 349 7.71 31.92 -0.13
CA ALA A 349 6.46 31.43 0.45
C ALA A 349 5.94 32.35 1.57
N LEU A 350 6.85 32.92 2.38
CA LEU A 350 6.52 33.87 3.44
C LEU A 350 6.19 35.26 2.89
N GLY A 351 6.83 35.69 1.80
CA GLY A 351 6.68 37.02 1.22
C GLY A 351 5.30 37.30 0.61
N GLU A 352 4.64 36.29 0.06
CA GLU A 352 3.24 36.37 -0.39
C GLU A 352 2.44 35.20 0.19
N PRO A 353 1.70 35.42 1.30
CA PRO A 353 0.99 34.34 1.96
C PRO A 353 -0.07 33.75 1.04
N LEU A 354 -0.28 32.44 1.21
CA LEU A 354 -1.28 31.65 0.50
C LEU A 354 -2.66 32.29 0.64
N LYS A 355 -3.32 32.56 -0.50
CA LYS A 355 -4.69 33.09 -0.53
C LYS A 355 -5.66 31.93 -0.65
N SER A 356 -6.45 31.70 0.40
CA SER A 356 -7.57 30.76 0.35
C SER A 356 -8.83 31.44 -0.17
N SER A 357 -9.51 30.77 -1.10
CA SER A 357 -10.81 31.18 -1.63
C SER A 357 -11.71 29.94 -1.70
N LYS A 358 -13.02 30.11 -1.61
CA LYS A 358 -13.97 29.01 -1.80
C LYS A 358 -14.59 29.14 -3.18
N LYS A 359 -14.62 28.05 -3.93
CA LYS A 359 -15.24 27.99 -5.25
C LYS A 359 -16.25 26.86 -5.30
N MET A 360 -17.41 27.13 -5.87
CA MET A 360 -18.40 26.09 -6.18
C MET A 360 -17.95 25.39 -7.46
N VAL A 361 -17.62 24.10 -7.36
CA VAL A 361 -17.33 23.21 -8.49
C VAL A 361 -18.29 22.04 -8.40
N ASP A 362 -19.08 21.81 -9.45
CA ASP A 362 -20.09 20.73 -9.52
C ASP A 362 -21.05 20.66 -8.31
N GLY A 363 -21.46 21.82 -7.79
CA GLY A 363 -22.38 21.93 -6.66
C GLY A 363 -21.78 21.62 -5.28
N ARG A 364 -20.45 21.45 -5.19
CA ARG A 364 -19.71 21.32 -3.92
C ARG A 364 -18.82 22.53 -3.70
N GLU A 365 -18.75 23.01 -2.46
CA GLU A 365 -17.79 24.02 -2.05
C GLU A 365 -16.39 23.39 -1.97
N VAL A 366 -15.49 23.78 -2.86
CA VAL A 366 -14.09 23.35 -2.89
C VAL A 366 -13.21 24.53 -2.48
N GLU A 367 -12.29 24.30 -1.54
CA GLU A 367 -11.28 25.30 -1.19
C GLU A 367 -10.21 25.36 -2.27
N VAL A 368 -9.96 26.57 -2.76
CA VAL A 368 -8.97 26.89 -3.79
C VAL A 368 -7.89 27.74 -3.16
N TRP A 369 -6.67 27.23 -3.18
CA TRP A 369 -5.49 27.89 -2.64
C TRP A 369 -4.65 28.44 -3.78
N THR A 370 -4.41 29.74 -3.77
CA THR A 370 -3.56 30.41 -4.77
C THR A 370 -2.20 30.72 -4.17
N ILE A 371 -1.17 30.21 -4.82
CA ILE A 371 0.24 30.39 -4.44
C ILE A 371 0.92 31.34 -5.41
N ARG A 372 1.92 32.08 -4.91
CA ARG A 372 2.82 32.89 -5.72
C ARG A 372 3.45 32.08 -6.86
N ASN A 373 3.48 32.68 -8.04
CA ASN A 373 4.25 32.14 -9.15
C ASN A 373 5.73 32.48 -8.95
N TRP A 374 6.56 31.46 -8.86
CA TRP A 374 8.02 31.58 -8.75
C TRP A 374 8.66 30.55 -9.68
N ASP A 375 9.65 30.99 -10.45
CA ASP A 375 10.37 30.12 -11.37
C ASP A 375 11.46 29.34 -10.60
N SER A 376 11.00 28.28 -9.93
CA SER A 376 11.84 27.41 -9.12
C SER A 376 12.99 26.76 -9.90
N ARG A 377 12.77 26.48 -11.19
CA ARG A 377 13.76 25.84 -12.07
C ARG A 377 14.88 26.80 -12.42
N SER A 378 14.54 28.00 -12.87
CA SER A 378 15.54 29.01 -13.23
C SER A 378 16.35 29.43 -12.01
N ALA A 379 15.70 29.57 -10.84
CA ALA A 379 16.36 29.85 -9.58
C ALA A 379 17.43 28.79 -9.26
N LEU A 380 17.06 27.49 -9.26
CA LEU A 380 18.03 26.42 -8.98
C LEU A 380 19.16 26.37 -10.01
N SER A 381 18.84 26.54 -11.30
CA SER A 381 19.86 26.52 -12.36
C SER A 381 20.87 27.66 -12.22
N THR A 382 20.42 28.82 -11.74
CA THR A 382 21.27 29.98 -11.47
C THR A 382 22.17 29.71 -10.26
N LEU A 383 21.60 29.20 -9.16
CA LEU A 383 22.35 28.86 -7.95
C LEU A 383 23.41 27.78 -8.18
N LEU A 384 23.09 26.74 -8.95
CA LEU A 384 24.07 25.72 -9.34
C LEU A 384 25.24 26.32 -10.12
N ARG A 385 24.96 27.17 -11.13
CA ARG A 385 26.02 27.87 -11.89
C ARG A 385 26.89 28.74 -11.01
N THR A 386 26.27 29.56 -10.15
CA THR A 386 27.02 30.45 -9.24
C THR A 386 27.89 29.67 -8.25
N THR A 387 27.42 28.52 -7.76
CA THR A 387 28.19 27.67 -6.85
C THR A 387 29.37 27.02 -7.58
N THR A 388 29.18 26.55 -8.81
CA THR A 388 30.27 26.05 -9.66
C THR A 388 31.30 27.14 -9.93
N ASP A 389 30.87 28.35 -10.31
CA ASP A 389 31.78 29.48 -10.56
C ASP A 389 32.56 29.89 -9.30
N ARG A 390 31.92 29.87 -8.12
CA ARG A 390 32.60 30.10 -6.83
C ARG A 390 33.64 29.02 -6.54
N ALA A 391 33.30 27.75 -6.76
CA ALA A 391 34.23 26.64 -6.55
C ALA A 391 35.45 26.71 -7.48
N THR A 392 35.27 27.14 -8.73
CA THR A 392 36.38 27.35 -9.69
C THR A 392 37.25 28.56 -9.32
N ARG A 393 36.67 29.59 -8.69
CA ARG A 393 37.38 30.81 -8.28
C ARG A 393 38.13 30.69 -6.95
N SER A 394 37.83 29.70 -6.12
CA SER A 394 38.63 29.38 -4.93
C SER A 394 39.88 28.60 -5.35
N PRO A 395 41.08 29.20 -5.36
CA PRO A 395 42.28 28.45 -5.71
C PRO A 395 42.56 27.46 -4.58
N THR A 396 42.57 26.19 -4.93
CA THR A 396 43.09 25.11 -4.10
C THR A 396 44.46 25.55 -3.55
N VAL A 397 44.58 25.65 -2.23
CA VAL A 397 45.88 25.69 -1.55
C VAL A 397 46.64 24.46 -2.03
N ARG A 398 47.64 24.67 -2.87
CA ARG A 398 48.51 23.60 -3.39
C ARG A 398 49.12 22.88 -2.18
N SER A 399 48.88 21.58 -2.10
CA SER A 399 49.68 20.69 -1.26
C SER A 399 51.16 20.89 -1.61
N PRO A 400 52.07 21.03 -0.63
CA PRO A 400 53.48 21.20 -0.95
C PRO A 400 53.98 19.94 -1.65
N THR A 401 54.46 20.14 -2.86
CA THR A 401 55.23 19.20 -3.67
C THR A 401 56.37 18.63 -2.83
N ASN A 402 56.38 17.30 -2.65
CA ASN A 402 57.55 16.56 -2.21
C ASN A 402 58.65 16.75 -3.27
N GLU A 403 59.59 17.64 -2.99
CA GLU A 403 60.90 17.62 -3.65
C GLU A 403 61.59 16.30 -3.30
N ILE A 404 61.59 15.39 -4.25
CA ILE A 404 62.48 14.22 -4.25
C ILE A 404 63.90 14.76 -4.45
N LYS A 405 64.60 15.00 -3.34
CA LYS A 405 66.07 15.05 -3.34
C LYS A 405 66.58 13.62 -3.39
N GLY A 406 67.15 13.24 -4.53
CA GLY A 406 67.96 12.05 -4.66
C GLY A 406 69.18 12.13 -3.74
N GLY A 407 69.56 10.99 -3.16
CA GLY A 407 70.76 10.87 -2.35
C GLY A 407 70.89 9.49 -1.73
N PHE A 408 71.63 8.62 -2.41
CA PHE A 408 72.52 7.60 -1.85
C PHE A 408 71.92 6.56 -0.88
N TRP A 409 71.67 5.36 -1.40
CA TRP A 409 71.84 4.12 -0.64
C TRP A 409 73.18 3.52 -1.04
N ASN A 410 74.16 3.56 -0.13
CA ASN A 410 75.33 2.70 -0.19
C ASN A 410 75.54 2.09 1.20
N ASP A 411 75.49 0.76 1.21
CA ASP A 411 76.34 -0.16 1.94
C ASP A 411 76.29 -0.30 3.48
N GLN A 412 76.28 -1.61 3.84
CA GLN A 412 76.82 -2.25 5.04
C GLN A 412 75.99 -2.09 6.34
N GLN A 413 75.79 -3.12 7.17
CA GLN A 413 76.43 -4.42 7.30
C GLN A 413 75.58 -5.34 8.19
N ASN A 414 75.68 -6.63 7.87
CA ASN A 414 75.32 -7.84 8.63
C ASN A 414 75.98 -7.87 10.04
N PRO A 415 75.74 -8.88 10.92
CA PRO A 415 75.38 -10.28 10.65
C PRO A 415 74.00 -10.77 11.13
#